data_AF-A0A842XQX5-F1
#
_entry.id   AF-A0A842XQX5-F1
#
_cell.length_a   1.000
_cell.length_b   1.000
_cell.length_c   1.000
_cell.angle_alpha   90.00
_cell.angle_beta   90.00
_cell.angle_gamma   90.00
#
_symmetry.space_group_name_H-M   'P 1'
#
loop_
_entity.id
_entity.type
_entity.pdbx_description
1 polymer ?
#
loop_
_entity_poly.entity_id
_entity_poly.type
_entity_poly.pdbx_seq_one_letter_code
_entity_poly.pdbx_strand_id
1 'polypeptide(L)'
;MNQRTRSLVIISVSVAAVILLAAVLMYWTGGSSQGVYEPADLFASTDFTGTEFSLSENSGKVTIIHFTQLENPLCIECEEHMRSQIEELETLVSFDNSQIEVVTVNIRKNVYSEDGWAMAEQWYGANITWHWVEEFEPYPISGNYIQFWQLDGAFSNPSIVLIDQDLMVAGVYHVYCIGKGVIDGVQDADSLTEDVESILSGTWVSDKGDAAGWEGATVGGMFLLGIVTSFSPCSIALLMAVISFVGAASMHNGEQKSKEPLFGIGLRIGLAFTVGTGAVFLVFGLFIAYMGDFVQMSTTFFLIAGAILITLGANMLFPITTWVKQGLSSLGANQSSEACGVPDTRSKTLGRIQALSHRSPDLAGVLLGVLFSVGWAPCALSLTLPVMVLLVTQDISIWTGGLMMLAFGLGHGAAIIPFCAATGEIKGALGKRYVLVAKLVQKAFAVVVVCLGILFMARFVGFNLW
;
A
#
# COMPACT_ATOMS: atom_id res chain seq x y z
N MET A 1 12.71 -24.03 -39.52
CA MET A 1 12.08 -24.04 -38.18
C MET A 1 10.57 -23.95 -38.35
N ASN A 2 9.83 -24.90 -37.78
CA ASN A 2 8.39 -24.98 -37.94
C ASN A 2 7.71 -23.82 -37.19
N GLN A 3 6.60 -23.28 -37.70
CA GLN A 3 5.88 -22.14 -37.07
C GLN A 3 5.47 -22.46 -35.62
N ARG A 4 5.20 -23.75 -35.34
CA ARG A 4 4.96 -24.31 -34.01
C ARG A 4 6.17 -24.17 -33.07
N THR A 5 7.38 -24.36 -33.59
CA THR A 5 8.63 -24.21 -32.82
C THR A 5 8.90 -22.74 -32.51
N ARG A 6 8.52 -21.81 -33.39
CA ARG A 6 8.61 -20.37 -33.13
C ARG A 6 7.62 -19.89 -32.07
N SER A 7 6.33 -20.28 -32.14
CA SER A 7 5.35 -19.94 -31.10
C SER A 7 5.72 -20.54 -29.74
N LEU A 8 6.17 -21.80 -29.70
CA LEU A 8 6.61 -22.45 -28.45
C LEU A 8 7.83 -21.76 -27.83
N VAL A 9 8.81 -21.35 -28.66
CA VAL A 9 10.00 -20.63 -28.19
C VAL A 9 9.66 -19.22 -27.71
N ILE A 10 8.77 -18.50 -28.39
CA ILE A 10 8.36 -17.15 -27.98
C ILE A 10 7.57 -17.23 -26.66
N ILE A 11 6.67 -18.20 -26.52
CA ILE A 11 5.87 -18.40 -25.29
C ILE A 11 6.76 -18.85 -24.12
N SER A 12 7.71 -19.78 -24.36
CA SER A 12 8.63 -20.22 -23.30
C SER A 12 9.57 -19.10 -22.87
N VAL A 13 10.02 -18.25 -23.80
CA VAL A 13 10.88 -17.10 -23.50
C VAL A 13 10.12 -16.02 -22.73
N SER A 14 8.85 -15.73 -23.08
CA SER A 14 8.05 -14.73 -22.36
C SER A 14 7.63 -15.19 -20.96
N VAL A 15 7.26 -16.45 -20.78
CA VAL A 15 6.94 -17.02 -19.45
C VAL A 15 8.20 -17.11 -18.59
N ALA A 16 9.31 -17.57 -19.17
CA ALA A 16 10.59 -17.57 -18.48
C ALA A 16 11.02 -16.14 -18.11
N ALA A 17 10.79 -15.14 -18.96
CA ALA A 17 11.13 -13.75 -18.67
C ALA A 17 10.28 -13.16 -17.54
N VAL A 18 8.98 -13.47 -17.45
CA VAL A 18 8.13 -13.01 -16.32
C VAL A 18 8.50 -13.72 -15.03
N ILE A 19 8.81 -15.02 -15.08
CA ILE A 19 9.27 -15.79 -13.91
C ILE A 19 10.66 -15.32 -13.48
N LEU A 20 11.57 -15.05 -14.41
CA LEU A 20 12.89 -14.46 -14.14
C LEU A 20 12.74 -13.05 -13.58
N LEU A 21 11.84 -12.23 -14.11
CA LEU A 21 11.61 -10.89 -13.60
C LEU A 21 11.02 -10.95 -12.18
N ALA A 22 10.06 -11.84 -11.92
CA ALA A 22 9.51 -12.06 -10.59
C ALA A 22 10.56 -12.65 -9.62
N ALA A 23 11.40 -13.57 -10.07
CA ALA A 23 12.48 -14.14 -9.28
C ALA A 23 13.62 -13.14 -9.02
N VAL A 24 13.94 -12.28 -9.99
CA VAL A 24 14.90 -11.18 -9.84
C VAL A 24 14.35 -10.11 -8.89
N LEU A 25 13.06 -9.79 -8.97
CA LEU A 25 12.39 -8.89 -8.03
C LEU A 25 12.38 -9.48 -6.61
N MET A 26 12.05 -10.78 -6.46
CA MET A 26 12.13 -11.48 -5.17
C MET A 26 13.57 -11.61 -4.64
N TYR A 27 14.56 -11.80 -5.52
CA TYR A 27 15.97 -11.89 -5.14
C TYR A 27 16.54 -10.53 -4.71
N TRP A 28 16.14 -9.44 -5.36
CA TRP A 28 16.52 -8.09 -4.96
C TRP A 28 15.86 -7.65 -3.65
N THR A 29 14.72 -8.22 -3.26
CA THR A 29 14.07 -7.96 -1.96
C THR A 29 14.35 -9.02 -0.90
N GLY A 30 15.07 -10.09 -1.24
CA GLY A 30 15.48 -11.15 -0.32
C GLY A 30 16.82 -10.86 0.36
N GLY A 31 17.26 -9.60 0.35
CA GLY A 31 18.39 -9.14 1.14
C GLY A 31 18.03 -9.28 2.62
N SER A 32 18.79 -10.14 3.29
CA SER A 32 18.83 -10.36 4.72
C SER A 32 18.40 -9.15 5.55
N SER A 33 17.49 -9.38 6.49
CA SER A 33 17.28 -8.57 7.69
C SER A 33 18.60 -8.52 8.50
N GLN A 34 19.54 -7.72 8.04
CA GLN A 34 20.43 -7.03 8.95
C GLN A 34 19.64 -5.84 9.49
N GLY A 35 19.90 -5.45 10.74
CA GLY A 35 19.15 -4.44 11.46
C GLY A 35 18.91 -3.16 10.66
N VAL A 36 18.01 -2.31 11.13
CA VAL A 36 17.80 -0.96 10.60
C VAL A 36 19.17 -0.29 10.54
N TYR A 37 19.81 -0.28 9.37
CA TYR A 37 21.15 0.24 9.12
C TYR A 37 21.03 1.13 7.89
N GLU A 38 20.25 2.20 8.08
CA GLU A 38 19.97 3.21 7.08
C GLU A 38 20.72 4.49 7.45
N PRO A 39 21.21 5.27 6.47
CA PRO A 39 21.83 6.57 6.75
C PRO A 39 20.85 7.46 7.50
N ALA A 40 21.29 8.06 8.61
CA ALA A 40 20.47 9.00 9.36
C ALA A 40 20.30 10.31 8.56
N ASP A 41 19.08 10.83 8.52
CA ASP A 41 18.81 12.12 7.87
C ASP A 41 19.48 13.25 8.66
N LEU A 42 20.38 13.96 7.99
CA LEU A 42 21.13 15.04 8.60
C LEU A 42 20.23 16.25 8.84
N PHE A 43 20.31 16.81 10.03
CA PHE A 43 19.62 18.05 10.39
C PHE A 43 20.53 18.97 11.21
N ALA A 44 20.20 20.26 11.16
CA ALA A 44 20.77 21.28 12.02
C ALA A 44 19.61 22.06 12.66
N SER A 45 19.74 22.35 13.96
CA SER A 45 18.71 23.05 14.72
C SER A 45 19.33 23.92 15.80
N THR A 46 18.49 24.70 16.46
CA THR A 46 18.85 25.51 17.62
C THR A 46 18.09 24.99 18.83
N ASP A 47 18.80 24.75 19.93
CA ASP A 47 18.18 24.29 21.17
C ASP A 47 17.51 25.44 21.96
N PHE A 48 16.86 25.09 23.07
CA PHE A 48 16.21 26.04 23.98
C PHE A 48 17.14 27.10 24.59
N THR A 49 18.45 26.87 24.60
CA THR A 49 19.46 27.84 25.08
C THR A 49 19.90 28.82 24.00
N GLY A 50 19.51 28.58 22.74
CA GLY A 50 19.97 29.34 21.57
C GLY A 50 21.28 28.80 20.98
N THR A 51 21.72 27.61 21.39
CA THR A 51 22.92 26.97 20.85
C THR A 51 22.57 26.22 19.56
N GLU A 52 23.27 26.53 18.48
CA GLU A 52 23.15 25.80 17.21
C GLU A 52 23.92 24.48 17.31
N PHE A 53 23.31 23.40 16.83
CA PHE A 53 23.93 22.08 16.75
C PHE A 53 23.50 21.37 15.46
N SER A 54 24.33 20.44 14.99
CA SER A 54 24.06 19.65 13.79
C SER A 54 24.43 18.20 14.01
N LEU A 55 23.58 17.28 13.54
CA LEU A 55 23.87 15.85 13.59
C LEU A 55 25.16 15.49 12.83
N SER A 56 25.51 16.26 11.78
CA SER A 56 26.74 16.04 11.02
C SER A 56 28.01 16.24 11.85
N GLU A 57 27.94 17.04 12.92
CA GLU A 57 29.08 17.32 13.80
C GLU A 57 29.32 16.19 14.81
N ASN A 58 28.36 15.26 14.95
CA ASN A 58 28.45 14.12 15.85
C ASN A 58 29.15 12.90 15.25
N SER A 59 29.78 13.03 14.08
CA SER A 59 30.58 11.96 13.51
C SER A 59 31.69 11.54 14.48
N GLY A 60 31.79 10.24 14.77
CA GLY A 60 32.68 9.69 15.80
C GLY A 60 32.09 9.55 17.20
N LYS A 61 30.82 9.95 17.42
CA LYS A 61 30.06 9.75 18.67
C LYS A 61 28.80 8.92 18.39
N VAL A 62 28.21 8.33 19.42
CA VAL A 62 26.85 7.77 19.33
C VAL A 62 25.85 8.84 19.74
N THR A 63 24.90 9.12 18.86
CA THR A 63 23.82 10.10 19.13
C THR A 63 22.53 9.36 19.47
N ILE A 64 21.91 9.73 20.59
CA ILE A 64 20.63 9.23 21.06
C ILE A 64 19.59 10.32 20.78
N ILE A 65 18.73 10.08 19.79
CA ILE A 65 17.61 10.97 19.50
C ILE A 65 16.38 10.47 20.25
N HIS A 66 15.87 11.29 21.15
CA HIS A 66 14.65 11.05 21.90
C HIS A 66 13.50 11.85 21.28
N PHE A 67 12.51 11.16 20.71
CA PHE A 67 11.28 11.79 20.22
C PHE A 67 10.19 11.71 21.29
N THR A 68 9.60 12.86 21.59
CA THR A 68 8.51 12.97 22.57
C THR A 68 7.46 13.96 22.10
N GLN A 69 6.25 13.87 22.63
CA GLN A 69 5.20 14.86 22.47
C GLN A 69 4.74 15.28 23.86
N LEU A 70 5.52 16.17 24.46
CA LEU A 70 5.26 16.80 25.75
C LEU A 70 4.60 18.17 25.50
N GLU A 71 3.27 18.18 25.54
CA GLU A 71 2.44 19.38 25.35
C GLU A 71 1.14 19.28 26.14
N ASN A 72 0.45 20.40 26.33
CA ASN A 72 -0.86 20.49 26.96
C ASN A 72 -1.97 20.56 25.88
N PRO A 73 -3.00 19.68 25.89
CA PRO A 73 -3.28 18.62 26.85
C PRO A 73 -2.33 17.41 26.74
N LEU A 74 -1.86 16.94 27.91
CA LEU A 74 -0.98 15.78 28.00
C LEU A 74 -1.72 14.47 27.68
N CYS A 75 -0.96 13.52 27.14
CA CYS A 75 -1.37 12.12 27.16
C CYS A 75 -1.22 11.56 28.59
N ILE A 76 -2.33 11.41 29.31
CA ILE A 76 -2.36 10.87 30.67
C ILE A 76 -1.83 9.43 30.72
N GLU A 77 -2.13 8.61 29.72
CA GLU A 77 -1.68 7.21 29.67
C GLU A 77 -0.18 7.06 29.36
N CYS A 78 0.41 8.07 28.73
CA CYS A 78 1.83 8.08 28.33
C CYS A 78 2.71 8.78 29.39
N GLU A 79 2.11 9.57 30.28
CA GLU A 79 2.81 10.50 31.19
C GLU A 79 3.87 9.81 32.04
N GLU A 80 3.54 8.66 32.62
CA GLU A 80 4.47 7.90 33.46
C GLU A 80 5.71 7.47 32.68
N HIS A 81 5.54 7.00 31.44
CA HIS A 81 6.63 6.56 30.59
C HIS A 81 7.45 7.71 30.01
N MET A 82 6.81 8.82 29.64
CA MET A 82 7.50 10.05 29.22
C MET A 82 8.37 10.60 30.34
N ARG A 83 7.81 10.73 31.56
CA ARG A 83 8.55 11.21 32.72
C ARG A 83 9.74 10.30 33.03
N SER A 84 9.48 9.00 33.18
CA SER A 84 10.52 8.03 33.54
C SER A 84 11.65 8.01 32.50
N GLN A 85 11.32 8.10 31.20
CA GLN A 85 12.35 8.13 30.16
C GLN A 85 13.21 9.40 30.21
N ILE A 86 12.61 10.56 30.51
CA ILE A 86 13.35 11.82 30.68
C ILE A 86 14.29 11.75 31.90
N GLU A 87 13.84 11.16 33.01
CA GLU A 87 14.66 10.95 34.22
C GLU A 87 15.87 10.03 33.94
N GLU A 88 15.69 8.98 33.14
CA GLU A 88 16.80 8.11 32.71
C GLU A 88 17.78 8.83 31.76
N LEU A 89 17.28 9.67 30.85
CA LEU A 89 18.15 10.48 29.98
C LEU A 89 18.94 11.54 30.76
N GLU A 90 18.34 12.15 31.78
CA GLU A 90 19.05 13.04 32.69
C GLU A 90 20.20 12.30 33.40
N THR A 91 19.91 11.09 33.89
CA THR A 91 20.92 10.24 34.54
C THR A 91 22.04 9.89 33.57
N LEU A 92 21.71 9.52 32.33
CA LEU A 92 22.69 9.21 31.28
C LEU A 92 23.62 10.39 30.97
N VAL A 93 23.07 11.58 30.81
CA VAL A 93 23.85 12.80 30.51
C VAL A 93 24.71 13.21 31.71
N SER A 94 24.28 12.90 32.94
CA SER A 94 25.04 13.20 34.16
C SER A 94 26.37 12.44 34.27
N PHE A 95 26.54 11.34 33.51
CA PHE A 95 27.81 10.60 33.46
C PHE A 95 28.93 11.34 32.70
N ASP A 96 28.62 12.45 32.02
CA ASP A 96 29.59 13.32 31.31
C ASP A 96 30.48 12.53 30.32
N ASN A 97 29.86 11.66 29.53
CA ASN A 97 30.55 10.86 28.51
C ASN A 97 30.58 11.59 27.17
N SER A 98 31.74 12.15 26.81
CA SER A 98 31.96 12.83 25.52
C SER A 98 31.69 11.99 24.25
N GLN A 99 31.53 10.67 24.36
CA GLN A 99 31.17 9.79 23.25
C GLN A 99 29.67 9.63 23.04
N ILE A 100 28.84 10.14 23.95
CA ILE A 100 27.37 10.10 23.89
C ILE A 100 26.87 11.52 23.68
N GLU A 101 26.00 11.69 22.68
CA GLU A 101 25.26 12.92 22.47
C GLU A 101 23.77 12.63 22.62
N VAL A 102 23.04 13.40 23.43
CA VAL A 102 21.59 13.23 23.60
C VAL A 102 20.87 14.43 22.99
N VAL A 103 19.92 14.17 22.11
CA VAL A 103 19.08 15.18 21.48
C VAL A 103 17.62 14.82 21.71
N THR A 104 16.86 15.70 22.36
CA THR A 104 15.40 15.55 22.45
C THR A 104 14.71 16.42 21.41
N VAL A 105 13.86 15.80 20.60
CA VAL A 105 12.97 16.47 19.66
C VAL A 105 11.55 16.36 20.21
N ASN A 106 11.04 17.48 20.70
CA ASN A 106 9.68 17.58 21.18
C ASN A 106 8.73 18.01 20.05
N ILE A 107 7.89 17.09 19.61
CA ILE A 107 6.95 17.29 18.52
C ILE A 107 5.72 18.04 19.06
N ARG A 108 5.55 19.29 18.67
CA ARG A 108 4.50 20.19 19.14
C ARG A 108 3.39 20.34 18.10
N LYS A 109 2.22 19.78 18.41
CA LYS A 109 1.00 19.97 17.60
C LYS A 109 0.19 21.17 18.09
N ASN A 110 0.25 21.47 19.38
CA ASN A 110 -0.42 22.62 19.97
C ASN A 110 0.57 23.79 20.18
N VAL A 111 0.47 24.78 19.29
CA VAL A 111 1.25 26.03 19.34
C VAL A 111 0.97 26.85 20.61
N TYR A 112 -0.18 26.65 21.26
CA TYR A 112 -0.55 27.38 22.49
C TYR A 112 -0.09 26.69 23.78
N SER A 113 0.48 25.48 23.70
CA SER A 113 1.07 24.84 24.88
C SER A 113 2.33 25.57 25.32
N GLU A 114 2.67 25.45 26.61
CA GLU A 114 3.98 25.83 27.12
C GLU A 114 5.06 24.94 26.49
N ASP A 115 6.31 25.42 26.47
CA ASP A 115 7.45 24.68 25.96
C ASP A 115 7.66 23.38 26.73
N GLY A 116 7.89 22.28 26.01
CA GLY A 116 8.05 20.96 26.63
C GLY A 116 9.24 20.91 27.57
N TRP A 117 10.36 21.54 27.23
CA TRP A 117 11.51 21.60 28.15
C TRP A 117 11.13 22.28 29.48
N ALA A 118 10.39 23.39 29.43
CA ALA A 118 9.93 24.11 30.62
C ALA A 118 8.91 23.28 31.42
N MET A 119 8.03 22.56 30.73
CA MET A 119 7.11 21.61 31.35
C MET A 119 7.86 20.46 32.03
N ALA A 120 8.92 19.92 31.42
CA ALA A 120 9.72 18.85 32.00
C ALA A 120 10.42 19.33 33.30
N GLU A 121 11.03 20.51 33.28
CA GLU A 121 11.65 21.09 34.49
C GLU A 121 10.61 21.38 35.58
N GLN A 122 9.48 21.97 35.22
CA GLN A 122 8.49 22.42 36.21
C GLN A 122 7.65 21.27 36.78
N TRP A 123 7.26 20.31 35.95
CA TRP A 123 6.28 19.27 36.32
C TRP A 123 6.97 17.98 36.74
N TYR A 124 8.10 17.64 36.12
CA TYR A 124 8.86 16.44 36.43
C TYR A 124 10.07 16.73 37.34
N GLY A 125 10.54 17.98 37.40
CA GLY A 125 11.74 18.32 38.18
C GLY A 125 13.03 17.85 37.52
N ALA A 126 12.99 17.52 36.23
CA ALA A 126 14.15 17.07 35.46
C ALA A 126 15.09 18.25 35.18
N ASN A 127 16.40 18.01 35.24
CA ASN A 127 17.41 19.02 34.89
C ASN A 127 17.90 18.82 33.45
N ILE A 128 17.35 19.59 32.51
CA ILE A 128 17.65 19.44 31.08
C ILE A 128 18.97 20.16 30.75
N THR A 129 20.03 19.38 30.55
CA THR A 129 21.38 19.89 30.21
C THR A 129 21.84 19.56 28.78
N TRP A 130 21.06 18.75 28.07
CA TRP A 130 21.33 18.33 26.70
C TRP A 130 20.50 19.12 25.69
N HIS A 131 20.73 18.90 24.40
CA HIS A 131 19.99 19.61 23.35
C HIS A 131 18.51 19.23 23.34
N TRP A 132 17.65 20.21 23.56
CA TRP A 132 16.19 20.07 23.46
C TRP A 132 15.63 21.03 22.41
N VAL A 133 14.91 20.48 21.43
CA VAL A 133 14.32 21.21 20.32
C VAL A 133 12.80 21.11 20.38
N GLU A 134 12.14 22.27 20.39
CA GLU A 134 10.69 22.36 20.17
C GLU A 134 10.41 22.44 18.68
N GLU A 135 9.64 21.49 18.16
CA GLU A 135 9.39 21.38 16.75
C GLU A 135 7.91 21.55 16.41
N PHE A 136 7.61 22.42 15.44
CA PHE A 136 6.26 22.71 14.97
C PHE A 136 6.09 22.31 13.51
N GLU A 137 4.84 22.17 13.06
CA GLU A 137 4.50 21.91 11.65
C GLU A 137 5.20 22.95 10.74
N PRO A 138 6.01 22.52 9.75
CA PRO A 138 5.96 21.23 9.03
C PRO A 138 6.88 20.09 9.54
N TYR A 139 7.39 20.14 10.78
CA TYR A 139 8.21 19.08 11.40
C TYR A 139 9.49 18.70 10.62
N PRO A 140 10.45 19.64 10.44
CA PRO A 140 11.64 19.46 9.61
C PRO A 140 12.60 18.31 10.00
N ILE A 141 12.62 17.90 11.26
CA ILE A 141 13.40 16.80 11.84
C ILE A 141 12.50 15.58 12.00
N SER A 142 11.44 15.64 12.82
CA SER A 142 10.66 14.43 13.11
C SER A 142 9.92 13.90 11.89
N GLY A 143 9.58 14.74 10.91
CA GLY A 143 8.99 14.30 9.64
C GLY A 143 9.87 13.30 8.89
N ASN A 144 11.20 13.52 8.87
CA ASN A 144 12.16 12.62 8.21
C ASN A 144 12.37 11.32 8.99
N TYR A 145 12.13 11.33 10.30
CA TYR A 145 12.31 10.17 11.19
C TYR A 145 11.00 9.41 11.47
N ILE A 146 9.91 9.69 10.74
CA ILE A 146 8.57 9.16 11.01
C ILE A 146 8.52 7.64 11.16
N GLN A 147 9.31 6.92 10.35
CA GLN A 147 9.40 5.47 10.35
C GLN A 147 10.00 4.87 11.63
N PHE A 148 10.69 5.68 12.46
CA PHE A 148 11.36 5.23 13.68
C PHE A 148 10.58 5.56 14.95
N TRP A 149 9.66 6.53 14.91
CA TRP A 149 8.82 6.86 16.07
C TRP A 149 7.35 6.48 15.88
N GLN A 150 6.92 6.15 14.67
CA GLN A 150 5.55 5.73 14.37
C GLN A 150 5.43 4.22 14.26
N LEU A 151 4.53 3.62 15.05
CA LEU A 151 4.25 2.19 15.02
C LEU A 151 2.79 1.94 14.60
N ASP A 152 2.58 1.27 13.46
CA ASP A 152 1.25 1.02 12.86
C ASP A 152 0.37 2.28 12.73
N GLY A 153 0.97 3.41 12.36
CA GLY A 153 0.24 4.67 12.20
C GLY A 153 0.01 5.45 13.51
N ALA A 154 0.32 4.86 14.67
CA ALA A 154 0.21 5.51 15.97
C ALA A 154 1.57 6.06 16.44
N PHE A 155 1.53 7.14 17.22
CA PHE A 155 2.74 7.75 17.77
C PHE A 155 3.27 6.91 18.94
N SER A 156 4.56 6.56 18.90
CA SER A 156 5.29 6.04 20.05
C SER A 156 5.83 7.19 20.88
N ASN A 157 5.20 7.43 22.03
CA ASN A 157 5.51 8.52 22.94
C ASN A 157 5.90 7.99 24.33
N PRO A 158 7.19 7.98 24.70
CA PRO A 158 8.33 8.41 23.90
C PRO A 158 8.88 7.31 22.97
N SER A 159 9.86 7.68 22.16
CA SER A 159 10.70 6.75 21.39
C SER A 159 12.15 7.22 21.35
N ILE A 160 13.07 6.28 21.18
CA ILE A 160 14.52 6.53 21.14
C ILE A 160 15.08 5.95 19.86
N VAL A 161 15.92 6.71 19.17
CA VAL A 161 16.66 6.29 17.98
C VAL A 161 18.14 6.42 18.29
N LEU A 162 18.87 5.33 18.12
CA LEU A 162 20.32 5.28 18.28
C LEU A 162 20.98 5.48 16.92
N ILE A 163 21.89 6.44 16.82
CA ILE A 163 22.68 6.74 15.63
C ILE A 163 24.14 6.48 15.96
N ASP A 164 24.81 5.67 15.15
CA ASP A 164 26.20 5.32 15.35
C ASP A 164 27.18 6.42 14.91
N GLN A 165 28.47 6.14 15.13
CA GLN A 165 29.60 7.01 14.81
C GLN A 165 29.76 7.34 13.32
N ASP A 166 29.16 6.53 12.44
CA ASP A 166 29.18 6.70 10.98
C ASP A 166 27.89 7.39 10.47
N LEU A 167 27.06 7.90 11.38
CA LEU A 167 25.77 8.54 11.11
C LEU A 167 24.77 7.57 10.48
N MET A 168 24.80 6.32 10.89
CA MET A 168 23.82 5.31 10.52
C MET A 168 22.86 5.10 11.69
N VAL A 169 21.57 4.95 11.41
CA VAL A 169 20.62 4.46 12.42
C VAL A 169 21.06 3.05 12.80
N ALA A 170 21.24 2.78 14.08
CA ALA A 170 21.73 1.50 14.61
C ALA A 170 20.65 0.73 15.38
N GLY A 171 19.67 1.44 15.97
CA GLY A 171 18.63 0.83 16.78
C GLY A 171 17.50 1.82 17.08
N VAL A 172 16.33 1.27 17.42
CA VAL A 172 15.14 2.03 17.76
C VAL A 172 14.44 1.35 18.93
N TYR A 173 14.04 2.14 19.92
CA TYR A 173 13.20 1.73 21.04
C TYR A 173 11.88 2.50 21.02
N HIS A 174 10.78 1.77 20.95
CA HIS A 174 9.44 2.29 21.12
C HIS A 174 9.06 2.11 22.60
N VAL A 175 9.22 3.13 23.43
CA VAL A 175 8.99 2.99 24.88
C VAL A 175 7.51 2.68 25.15
N TYR A 176 6.61 3.48 24.58
CA TYR A 176 5.17 3.36 24.76
C TYR A 176 4.44 3.83 23.50
N CYS A 177 3.48 3.06 23.00
CA CYS A 177 2.69 3.40 21.82
C CYS A 177 1.22 3.67 22.17
N ILE A 178 0.72 4.84 21.77
CA ILE A 178 -0.66 5.26 22.06
C ILE A 178 -1.66 4.25 21.49
N GLY A 179 -2.55 3.74 22.35
CA GLY A 179 -3.56 2.75 21.98
C GLY A 179 -3.08 1.30 21.95
N LYS A 180 -1.76 1.06 22.04
CA LYS A 180 -1.17 -0.29 22.19
C LYS A 180 -0.63 -0.55 23.59
N GLY A 181 -0.13 0.48 24.26
CA GLY A 181 0.53 0.38 25.56
C GLY A 181 2.05 0.29 25.46
N VAL A 182 2.68 -0.31 26.47
CA VAL A 182 4.13 -0.49 26.55
C VAL A 182 4.62 -1.45 25.45
N ILE A 183 5.65 -1.06 24.71
CA ILE A 183 6.28 -1.90 23.67
C ILE A 183 7.64 -2.40 24.18
N ASP A 184 8.64 -1.53 24.21
CA ASP A 184 10.00 -1.84 24.69
C ASP A 184 10.24 -1.46 26.15
N GLY A 185 9.34 -0.64 26.73
CA GLY A 185 9.50 -0.11 28.08
C GLY A 185 10.53 1.01 28.16
N VAL A 186 10.67 1.59 29.35
CA VAL A 186 11.64 2.64 29.62
C VAL A 186 13.04 2.05 29.48
N GLN A 187 13.91 2.75 28.75
CA GLN A 187 15.31 2.36 28.58
C GLN A 187 16.14 3.04 29.67
N ASP A 188 16.69 2.22 30.57
CA ASP A 188 17.52 2.66 31.68
C ASP A 188 18.86 3.25 31.20
N ALA A 189 19.42 4.21 31.92
CA ALA A 189 20.69 4.85 31.59
C ALA A 189 21.85 3.84 31.45
N ASP A 190 21.91 2.83 32.34
CA ASP A 190 22.93 1.78 32.29
C ASP A 190 22.78 0.91 31.03
N SER A 191 21.54 0.58 30.64
CA SER A 191 21.26 -0.21 29.43
C SER A 191 21.64 0.56 28.17
N LEU A 192 21.29 1.84 28.08
CA LEU A 192 21.68 2.70 26.97
C LEU A 192 23.20 2.87 26.89
N THR A 193 23.89 2.90 28.03
CA THR A 193 25.35 2.97 28.07
C THR A 193 25.98 1.68 27.52
N GLU A 194 25.46 0.51 27.90
CA GLU A 194 25.92 -0.78 27.36
C GLU A 194 25.68 -0.88 25.84
N ASP A 195 24.53 -0.40 25.36
CA ASP A 195 24.20 -0.34 23.94
C ASP A 195 25.19 0.55 23.17
N VAL A 196 25.49 1.74 23.71
CA VAL A 196 26.49 2.65 23.13
C VAL A 196 27.87 1.98 23.06
N GLU A 197 28.33 1.35 24.14
CA GLU A 197 29.62 0.66 24.16
C GLU A 197 29.69 -0.47 23.11
N SER A 198 28.58 -1.18 22.93
CA SER A 198 28.45 -2.23 21.91
C SER A 198 28.45 -1.67 20.48
N ILE A 199 27.80 -0.52 20.25
CA ILE A 199 27.83 0.20 18.97
C ILE A 199 29.24 0.68 18.65
N LEU A 200 29.92 1.34 19.60
CA LEU A 200 31.28 1.85 19.43
C LEU A 200 32.31 0.73 19.19
N SER A 201 32.14 -0.41 19.84
CA SER A 201 33.01 -1.59 19.67
C SER A 201 32.69 -2.43 18.43
N GLY A 202 31.60 -2.11 17.72
CA GLY A 202 31.15 -2.82 16.52
C GLY A 202 30.60 -4.23 16.81
N THR A 203 30.29 -4.54 18.06
CA THR A 203 29.65 -5.81 18.46
C THR A 203 28.12 -5.72 18.50
N TRP A 204 27.56 -4.54 18.21
CA TRP A 204 26.13 -4.30 18.19
C TRP A 204 25.43 -5.22 17.18
N VAL A 205 24.49 -6.01 17.70
CA VAL A 205 23.56 -6.80 16.90
C VAL A 205 22.17 -6.31 17.26
N SER A 206 21.50 -5.68 16.31
CA SER A 206 20.11 -5.25 16.47
C SER A 206 19.19 -6.47 16.48
N ASP A 207 19.04 -7.08 17.65
CA ASP A 207 18.25 -8.31 17.87
C ASP A 207 16.79 -8.04 18.29
N LYS A 208 16.30 -6.80 18.19
CA LYS A 208 14.96 -6.40 18.68
C LYS A 208 14.08 -5.75 17.61
N GLY A 209 14.01 -6.38 16.44
CA GLY A 209 13.01 -6.07 15.40
C GLY A 209 11.74 -6.93 15.46
N ASP A 210 11.57 -7.76 16.50
CA ASP A 210 10.46 -8.71 16.62
C ASP A 210 9.31 -8.15 17.47
N ALA A 211 8.69 -7.03 17.06
CA ALA A 211 7.33 -6.71 17.47
C ALA A 211 6.65 -5.68 16.56
N ALA A 212 5.75 -6.18 15.71
CA ALA A 212 4.58 -5.46 15.21
C ALA A 212 4.83 -4.20 14.35
N GLY A 213 5.49 -4.40 13.22
CA GLY A 213 5.23 -3.62 12.01
C GLY A 213 4.81 -4.59 10.92
N TRP A 214 3.63 -4.43 10.35
CA TRP A 214 3.28 -5.15 9.13
C TRP A 214 4.40 -4.92 8.13
N GLU A 215 5.01 -6.00 7.58
CA GLU A 215 6.12 -5.94 6.62
C GLU A 215 5.98 -4.68 5.74
N GLY A 216 6.83 -3.68 6.01
CA GLY A 216 6.84 -2.43 5.24
C GLY A 216 6.81 -2.80 3.78
N ALA A 217 5.83 -2.26 3.04
CA ALA A 217 5.35 -2.79 1.76
C ALA A 217 6.51 -3.26 0.86
N THR A 218 6.88 -4.53 0.95
CA THR A 218 7.95 -5.08 0.14
C THR A 218 7.38 -5.36 -1.24
N VAL A 219 8.20 -5.24 -2.30
CA VAL A 219 7.76 -5.53 -3.68
C VAL A 219 7.16 -6.93 -3.78
N GLY A 220 7.68 -7.87 -2.99
CA GLY A 220 7.12 -9.20 -2.79
C GLY A 220 5.74 -9.21 -2.13
N GLY A 221 5.56 -8.48 -1.02
CA GLY A 221 4.28 -8.34 -0.34
C GLY A 221 3.18 -7.77 -1.26
N MET A 222 3.52 -6.77 -2.07
CA MET A 222 2.59 -6.18 -3.04
C MET A 222 2.20 -7.15 -4.17
N PHE A 223 3.15 -7.95 -4.65
CA PHE A 223 2.88 -9.00 -5.62
C PHE A 223 1.94 -10.07 -5.03
N LEU A 224 2.17 -10.49 -3.78
CA LEU A 224 1.36 -11.49 -3.09
C LEU A 224 -0.04 -10.96 -2.78
N LEU A 225 -0.15 -9.70 -2.35
CA LEU A 225 -1.43 -9.00 -2.19
C LEU A 225 -2.21 -8.95 -3.51
N GLY A 226 -1.53 -8.72 -4.63
CA GLY A 226 -2.11 -8.82 -5.98
C GLY A 226 -2.71 -10.19 -6.27
N ILE A 227 -1.99 -11.27 -5.97
CA ILE A 227 -2.48 -12.66 -6.13
C ILE A 227 -3.72 -12.91 -5.27
N VAL A 228 -3.65 -12.55 -3.99
CA VAL A 228 -4.77 -12.74 -3.05
C VAL A 228 -6.00 -11.97 -3.53
N THR A 229 -5.80 -10.75 -4.03
CA THR A 229 -6.90 -9.91 -4.51
C THR A 229 -7.55 -10.44 -5.78
N SER A 230 -6.86 -11.23 -6.61
CA SER A 230 -7.48 -11.92 -7.76
C SER A 230 -8.56 -12.92 -7.37
N PHE A 231 -8.53 -13.44 -6.14
CA PHE A 231 -9.59 -14.29 -5.60
C PHE A 231 -10.78 -13.49 -5.04
N SER A 232 -10.70 -12.15 -5.09
CA SER A 232 -11.81 -11.31 -4.69
C SER A 232 -13.01 -11.57 -5.62
N PRO A 233 -14.23 -11.70 -5.07
CA PRO A 233 -15.46 -11.91 -5.84
C PRO A 233 -15.73 -10.86 -6.95
N CYS A 234 -15.16 -9.66 -6.87
CA CYS A 234 -15.18 -8.68 -7.97
C CYS A 234 -14.44 -9.20 -9.20
N SER A 235 -13.23 -9.71 -8.99
CA SER A 235 -12.37 -10.28 -10.03
C SER A 235 -12.98 -11.57 -10.60
N ILE A 236 -13.64 -12.38 -9.78
CA ILE A 236 -14.32 -13.61 -10.22
C ILE A 236 -15.46 -13.30 -11.21
N ALA A 237 -16.29 -12.28 -10.96
CA ALA A 237 -17.39 -11.90 -11.86
C ALA A 237 -16.87 -11.46 -13.23
N LEU A 238 -15.79 -10.68 -13.24
CA LEU A 238 -15.13 -10.23 -14.46
C LEU A 238 -14.38 -11.36 -15.17
N LEU A 239 -13.79 -12.29 -14.42
CA LEU A 239 -13.18 -13.50 -14.96
C LEU A 239 -14.21 -14.30 -15.79
N MET A 240 -15.49 -14.33 -15.40
CA MET A 240 -16.53 -14.97 -16.22
C MET A 240 -16.70 -14.31 -17.60
N ALA A 241 -16.62 -12.98 -17.67
CA ALA A 241 -16.67 -12.26 -18.93
C ALA A 241 -15.45 -12.58 -19.80
N VAL A 242 -14.26 -12.66 -19.19
CA VAL A 242 -13.02 -13.08 -19.86
C VAL A 242 -13.12 -14.52 -20.36
N ILE A 243 -13.61 -15.45 -19.54
CA ILE A 243 -13.81 -16.86 -19.89
C ILE A 243 -14.82 -17.00 -21.04
N SER A 244 -15.91 -16.22 -21.03
CA SER A 244 -16.88 -16.18 -22.11
C SER A 244 -16.27 -15.61 -23.40
N PHE A 245 -15.44 -14.57 -23.30
CA PHE A 245 -14.76 -13.96 -24.43
C PHE A 245 -13.68 -14.88 -25.02
N VAL A 246 -12.81 -15.45 -24.20
CA VAL A 246 -11.78 -16.44 -24.59
C VAL A 246 -12.46 -17.70 -25.16
N GLY A 247 -13.57 -18.11 -24.57
CA GLY A 247 -14.41 -19.20 -25.04
C GLY A 247 -14.95 -18.96 -26.45
N ALA A 248 -15.44 -17.74 -26.72
CA ALA A 248 -15.93 -17.30 -28.04
C ALA A 248 -14.81 -17.09 -29.05
N ALA A 249 -13.70 -16.46 -28.66
CA ALA A 249 -12.52 -16.24 -29.50
C ALA A 249 -11.86 -17.56 -29.91
N SER A 250 -11.84 -18.56 -29.00
CA SER A 250 -11.39 -19.92 -29.32
C SER A 250 -12.32 -20.67 -30.27
N MET A 251 -13.63 -20.34 -30.31
CA MET A 251 -14.56 -20.99 -31.26
C MET A 251 -14.39 -20.45 -32.68
N HIS A 252 -14.15 -19.14 -32.83
CA HIS A 252 -14.05 -18.50 -34.15
C HIS A 252 -12.75 -18.83 -34.90
N ASN A 253 -11.65 -19.12 -34.19
CA ASN A 253 -10.40 -19.59 -34.82
C ASN A 253 -10.49 -21.05 -35.33
N GLY A 254 -11.58 -21.77 -35.04
CA GLY A 254 -11.82 -23.13 -35.52
C GLY A 254 -12.09 -23.24 -37.03
N GLU A 255 -12.51 -22.14 -37.69
CA GLU A 255 -12.75 -22.14 -39.15
C GLU A 255 -11.50 -21.81 -39.98
N GLN A 256 -10.42 -21.31 -39.37
CA GLN A 256 -9.20 -20.92 -40.08
C GLN A 256 -7.97 -21.75 -39.65
N LYS A 257 -7.86 -22.95 -40.24
CA LYS A 257 -6.62 -23.68 -40.57
C LYS A 257 -5.35 -23.37 -39.73
N SER A 258 -5.41 -23.43 -38.39
CA SER A 258 -4.19 -23.43 -37.57
C SER A 258 -4.36 -24.34 -36.34
N LYS A 259 -3.50 -25.36 -36.25
CA LYS A 259 -3.46 -26.37 -35.18
C LYS A 259 -2.70 -25.84 -33.95
N GLU A 260 -3.07 -24.67 -33.41
CA GLU A 260 -2.58 -24.29 -32.08
C GLU A 260 -3.39 -25.05 -31.00
N PRO A 261 -2.73 -25.64 -29.99
CA PRO A 261 -3.45 -26.29 -28.90
C PRO A 261 -4.29 -25.25 -28.17
N LEU A 262 -5.53 -25.61 -27.83
CA LEU A 262 -6.53 -24.75 -27.18
C LEU A 262 -6.00 -24.06 -25.91
N PHE A 263 -5.10 -24.73 -25.19
CA PHE A 263 -4.36 -24.23 -24.04
C PHE A 263 -3.42 -23.05 -24.37
N GLY A 264 -2.79 -23.05 -25.54
CA GLY A 264 -1.84 -22.02 -25.96
C GLY A 264 -2.49 -20.68 -26.28
N ILE A 265 -3.74 -20.69 -26.78
CA ILE A 265 -4.51 -19.47 -27.06
C ILE A 265 -4.91 -18.77 -25.76
N GLY A 266 -5.41 -19.54 -24.77
CA GLY A 266 -5.77 -19.01 -23.46
C GLY A 266 -4.58 -18.42 -22.70
N LEU A 267 -3.42 -19.07 -22.78
CA LEU A 267 -2.17 -18.59 -22.17
C LEU A 267 -1.70 -17.25 -22.77
N ARG A 268 -1.71 -17.11 -24.11
CA ARG A 268 -1.30 -15.88 -24.80
C ARG A 268 -2.20 -14.70 -24.43
N ILE A 269 -3.51 -14.93 -24.36
CA ILE A 269 -4.48 -13.92 -23.95
C ILE A 269 -4.26 -13.54 -22.48
N GLY A 270 -4.00 -14.50 -21.59
CA GLY A 270 -3.69 -14.23 -20.18
C GLY A 270 -2.40 -13.42 -19.98
N LEU A 271 -1.37 -13.68 -20.79
CA LEU A 271 -0.11 -12.92 -20.72
C LEU A 271 -0.30 -11.48 -21.24
N ALA A 272 -1.02 -11.32 -22.35
CA ALA A 272 -1.41 -10.00 -22.87
C ALA A 272 -2.27 -9.21 -21.87
N PHE A 273 -3.19 -9.89 -21.18
CA PHE A 273 -3.99 -9.32 -20.10
C PHE A 273 -3.14 -8.80 -18.94
N THR A 274 -2.13 -9.58 -18.53
CA THR A 274 -1.22 -9.20 -17.43
C THR A 274 -0.42 -7.94 -17.78
N VAL A 275 0.05 -7.83 -19.03
CA VAL A 275 0.75 -6.63 -19.51
C VAL A 275 -0.17 -5.40 -19.49
N GLY A 276 -1.41 -5.54 -19.96
CA GLY A 276 -2.38 -4.44 -19.92
C GLY A 276 -2.72 -4.00 -18.50
N THR A 277 -2.87 -4.96 -17.59
CA THR A 277 -3.18 -4.72 -16.18
C THR A 277 -2.01 -4.01 -15.48
N GLY A 278 -0.78 -4.52 -15.64
CA GLY A 278 0.43 -3.92 -15.06
C GLY A 278 0.70 -2.50 -15.56
N ALA A 279 0.47 -2.22 -16.85
CA ALA A 279 0.65 -0.88 -17.40
C ALA A 279 -0.30 0.16 -16.77
N VAL A 280 -1.58 -0.21 -16.56
CA VAL A 280 -2.55 0.68 -15.92
C VAL A 280 -2.21 0.93 -14.46
N PHE A 281 -1.81 -0.12 -13.71
CA PHE A 281 -1.42 0.06 -12.31
C PHE A 281 -0.14 0.86 -12.14
N LEU A 282 0.84 0.71 -13.04
CA LEU A 282 2.03 1.56 -13.05
C LEU A 282 1.66 3.04 -13.24
N VAL A 283 0.77 3.36 -14.18
CA VAL A 283 0.31 4.74 -14.39
C VAL A 283 -0.45 5.26 -13.17
N PHE A 284 -1.31 4.44 -12.57
CA PHE A 284 -2.02 4.83 -11.34
C PHE A 284 -1.06 5.04 -10.17
N GLY A 285 -0.06 4.17 -9.98
CA GLY A 285 0.96 4.32 -8.93
C GLY A 285 1.77 5.61 -9.08
N LEU A 286 2.22 5.92 -10.31
CA LEU A 286 2.90 7.18 -10.60
C LEU A 286 2.01 8.40 -10.33
N PHE A 287 0.72 8.33 -10.68
CA PHE A 287 -0.23 9.42 -10.44
C PHE A 287 -0.51 9.63 -8.96
N ILE A 288 -0.65 8.55 -8.18
CA ILE A 288 -0.90 8.61 -6.74
C ILE A 288 0.33 9.17 -6.01
N ALA A 289 1.54 8.69 -6.36
CA ALA A 289 2.78 9.21 -5.79
C ALA A 289 3.00 10.70 -6.11
N TYR A 290 2.51 11.18 -7.27
CA TYR A 290 2.55 12.60 -7.61
C TYR A 290 1.49 13.45 -6.88
N MET A 291 0.33 12.87 -6.53
CA MET A 291 -0.78 13.58 -5.88
C MET A 291 -0.80 13.41 -4.34
N GLY A 292 0.17 12.70 -3.76
CA GLY A 292 0.23 12.34 -2.34
C GLY A 292 0.04 13.51 -1.38
N ASP A 293 0.72 14.63 -1.64
CA ASP A 293 0.66 15.87 -0.84
C ASP A 293 -0.76 16.46 -0.71
N PHE A 294 -1.67 16.15 -1.64
CA PHE A 294 -3.00 16.76 -1.70
C PHE A 294 -4.11 15.87 -1.12
N VAL A 295 -3.87 14.57 -0.94
CA VAL A 295 -4.93 13.59 -0.60
C VAL A 295 -5.25 13.56 0.89
N GLN A 296 -4.35 14.00 1.77
CA GLN A 296 -4.59 14.04 3.23
C GLN A 296 -5.58 15.12 3.69
N MET A 297 -5.90 16.14 2.86
CA MET A 297 -6.57 17.35 3.35
C MET A 297 -8.08 17.46 3.05
N SER A 298 -8.72 16.49 2.39
CA SER A 298 -10.18 16.62 2.12
C SER A 298 -11.01 15.41 2.54
N THR A 299 -11.87 15.62 3.53
CA THR A 299 -12.99 14.73 3.88
C THR A 299 -13.92 14.45 2.68
N THR A 300 -13.94 15.35 1.70
CA THR A 300 -14.65 15.24 0.42
C THR A 300 -14.25 14.01 -0.39
N PHE A 301 -13.00 13.54 -0.30
CA PHE A 301 -12.52 12.37 -1.03
C PHE A 301 -13.27 11.09 -0.61
N PHE A 302 -13.44 10.87 0.70
CA PHE A 302 -14.16 9.70 1.22
C PHE A 302 -15.64 9.70 0.83
N LEU A 303 -16.27 10.87 0.72
CA LEU A 303 -17.64 11.00 0.25
C LEU A 303 -17.79 10.66 -1.24
N ILE A 304 -16.87 11.13 -2.09
CA ILE A 304 -16.86 10.82 -3.53
C ILE A 304 -16.60 9.33 -3.76
N ALA A 305 -15.61 8.75 -3.06
CA ALA A 305 -15.30 7.32 -3.13
C ALA A 305 -16.49 6.46 -2.66
N GLY A 306 -17.11 6.81 -1.54
CA GLY A 306 -18.31 6.14 -1.02
C GLY A 306 -19.49 6.20 -2.00
N ALA A 307 -19.76 7.36 -2.60
CA ALA A 307 -20.83 7.53 -3.58
C ALA A 307 -20.60 6.69 -4.85
N ILE A 308 -19.35 6.61 -5.33
CA ILE A 308 -18.98 5.76 -6.47
C ILE A 308 -19.17 4.28 -6.13
N LEU A 309 -18.74 3.84 -4.94
CA LEU A 309 -18.90 2.45 -4.47
C LEU A 309 -20.37 2.04 -4.35
N ILE A 310 -21.22 2.92 -3.79
CA ILE A 310 -22.67 2.67 -3.71
C ILE A 310 -23.27 2.57 -5.11
N THR A 311 -22.92 3.49 -6.02
CA THR A 311 -23.43 3.49 -7.39
C THR A 311 -23.04 2.21 -8.14
N LEU A 312 -21.78 1.77 -7.98
CA LEU A 312 -21.26 0.57 -8.63
C LEU A 312 -21.85 -0.71 -8.03
N GLY A 313 -21.95 -0.79 -6.69
CA GLY A 313 -22.56 -1.91 -5.99
C GLY A 313 -24.06 -2.04 -6.28
N ALA A 314 -24.78 -0.93 -6.36
CA ALA A 314 -26.18 -0.89 -6.76
C ALA A 314 -26.39 -1.36 -8.20
N ASN A 315 -25.53 -0.94 -9.14
CA ASN A 315 -25.56 -1.41 -10.53
C ASN A 315 -25.24 -2.92 -10.66
N MET A 316 -24.43 -3.47 -9.74
CA MET A 316 -24.19 -4.92 -9.66
C MET A 316 -25.39 -5.71 -9.08
N LEU A 317 -26.12 -5.16 -8.12
CA LEU A 317 -27.31 -5.79 -7.51
C LEU A 317 -28.53 -5.71 -8.42
N PHE A 318 -28.76 -4.54 -8.99
CA PHE A 318 -29.87 -4.24 -9.89
C PHE A 318 -29.26 -3.72 -11.19
N PRO A 319 -29.11 -4.55 -12.23
CA PRO A 319 -28.68 -4.04 -13.53
C PRO A 319 -29.68 -2.95 -13.95
N ILE A 320 -29.25 -1.69 -13.88
CA ILE A 320 -30.08 -0.48 -14.03
C ILE A 320 -30.81 -0.48 -15.38
N THR A 321 -30.30 -1.23 -16.35
CA THR A 321 -30.90 -1.50 -17.65
C THR A 321 -32.30 -2.14 -17.57
N THR A 322 -32.63 -2.86 -16.49
CA THR A 322 -33.95 -3.47 -16.28
C THR A 322 -34.99 -2.44 -15.83
N TRP A 323 -34.64 -1.56 -14.88
CA TRP A 323 -35.51 -0.49 -14.38
C TRP A 323 -35.75 0.60 -15.42
N VAL A 324 -34.72 0.99 -16.18
CA VAL A 324 -34.85 1.96 -17.29
C VAL A 324 -35.76 1.41 -18.39
N LYS A 325 -35.68 0.11 -18.72
CA LYS A 325 -36.61 -0.55 -19.64
C LYS A 325 -38.06 -0.56 -19.13
N GLN A 326 -38.25 -0.76 -17.83
CA GLN A 326 -39.58 -0.85 -17.22
C GLN A 326 -40.25 0.54 -17.12
N GLY A 327 -39.47 1.60 -16.88
CA GLY A 327 -39.91 2.99 -17.00
C GLY A 327 -40.20 3.41 -18.45
N LEU A 328 -39.38 3.00 -19.43
CA LEU A 328 -39.61 3.29 -20.85
C LEU A 328 -40.79 2.50 -21.44
N SER A 329 -41.14 1.31 -20.91
CA SER A 329 -42.28 0.53 -21.41
C SER A 329 -43.66 1.13 -21.11
N SER A 330 -43.73 2.18 -20.28
CA SER A 330 -44.94 2.98 -20.08
C SER A 330 -45.23 3.94 -21.25
N LEU A 331 -44.29 4.13 -22.17
CA LEU A 331 -44.44 4.98 -23.36
C LEU A 331 -44.05 4.13 -24.59
N GLY A 332 -45.08 3.66 -25.30
CA GLY A 332 -44.99 2.50 -26.18
C GLY A 332 -43.94 2.53 -27.30
N ALA A 333 -43.47 1.34 -27.66
CA ALA A 333 -43.51 0.83 -29.03
C ALA A 333 -42.94 -0.61 -29.08
N ASN A 334 -43.64 -1.48 -29.79
CA ASN A 334 -43.24 -2.82 -30.18
C ASN A 334 -41.91 -2.81 -30.96
N GLN A 335 -40.87 -3.47 -30.46
CA GLN A 335 -40.02 -4.28 -31.31
C GLN A 335 -39.25 -5.33 -30.50
N SER A 336 -39.43 -6.58 -30.92
CA SER A 336 -38.60 -7.73 -30.60
C SER A 336 -37.14 -7.47 -30.93
N SER A 337 -36.22 -7.67 -29.98
CA SER A 337 -34.89 -8.20 -30.25
C SER A 337 -34.08 -8.47 -28.99
N GLU A 338 -33.12 -9.37 -29.18
CA GLU A 338 -32.39 -10.20 -28.24
C GLU A 338 -31.52 -9.47 -27.20
N ALA A 339 -31.18 -10.23 -26.16
CA ALA A 339 -30.37 -9.83 -25.03
C ALA A 339 -28.96 -9.35 -25.45
N CYS A 340 -28.74 -8.03 -25.32
CA CYS A 340 -27.53 -7.33 -24.83
C CYS A 340 -27.63 -5.86 -25.29
N GLY A 341 -28.24 -5.00 -24.47
CA GLY A 341 -28.51 -3.60 -24.82
C GLY A 341 -27.48 -2.62 -24.25
N VAL A 342 -26.51 -2.24 -25.08
CA VAL A 342 -25.71 -0.99 -24.96
C VAL A 342 -26.44 0.11 -25.77
N PRO A 343 -26.45 1.40 -25.36
CA PRO A 343 -27.18 2.45 -26.08
C PRO A 343 -26.62 2.72 -27.49
N ASP A 344 -27.52 2.94 -28.45
CA ASP A 344 -27.33 2.80 -29.90
C ASP A 344 -26.43 3.87 -30.57
N THR A 345 -26.08 4.96 -29.89
CA THR A 345 -25.21 6.02 -30.44
C THR A 345 -23.71 5.77 -30.20
N ARG A 346 -23.34 4.83 -29.31
CA ARG A 346 -21.95 4.36 -29.09
C ARG A 346 -21.58 3.10 -29.89
N SER A 347 -22.50 2.59 -30.70
CA SER A 347 -22.37 1.35 -31.49
C SER A 347 -21.22 1.40 -32.51
N LYS A 348 -20.90 2.57 -33.06
CA LYS A 348 -19.78 2.75 -34.00
C LYS A 348 -18.40 2.65 -33.34
N THR A 349 -18.28 3.08 -32.08
CA THR A 349 -17.00 3.05 -31.35
C THR A 349 -16.74 1.67 -30.76
N LEU A 350 -17.75 1.03 -30.16
CA LEU A 350 -17.63 -0.38 -29.75
C LEU A 350 -17.47 -1.31 -30.94
N GLY A 351 -18.16 -1.07 -32.07
CA GLY A 351 -17.99 -1.86 -33.30
C GLY A 351 -16.58 -1.73 -33.89
N ARG A 352 -15.93 -0.58 -33.77
CA ARG A 352 -14.52 -0.39 -34.15
C ARG A 352 -13.55 -1.10 -33.21
N ILE A 353 -13.81 -1.05 -31.90
CA ILE A 353 -13.02 -1.78 -30.89
C ILE A 353 -13.17 -3.30 -31.10
N GLN A 354 -14.37 -3.77 -31.40
CA GLN A 354 -14.68 -5.17 -31.67
C GLN A 354 -14.08 -5.63 -33.01
N ALA A 355 -14.07 -4.78 -34.05
CA ALA A 355 -13.40 -5.04 -35.33
C ALA A 355 -11.86 -5.00 -35.24
N LEU A 356 -11.28 -4.15 -34.38
CA LEU A 356 -9.84 -4.10 -34.08
C LEU A 356 -9.42 -5.31 -33.24
N SER A 357 -10.21 -5.69 -32.24
CA SER A 357 -10.03 -6.90 -31.43
C SER A 357 -10.11 -8.18 -32.25
N HIS A 358 -10.85 -8.16 -33.37
CA HIS A 358 -10.99 -9.30 -34.28
C HIS A 358 -9.74 -9.52 -35.16
N ARG A 359 -8.82 -8.55 -35.23
CA ARG A 359 -7.63 -8.60 -36.10
C ARG A 359 -6.39 -9.18 -35.40
N SER A 360 -6.31 -9.12 -34.07
CA SER A 360 -5.26 -9.79 -33.29
C SER A 360 -5.75 -10.20 -31.89
N PRO A 361 -5.70 -11.51 -31.55
CA PRO A 361 -6.13 -12.00 -30.24
C PRO A 361 -5.28 -11.46 -29.07
N ASP A 362 -4.02 -11.11 -29.34
CA ASP A 362 -3.12 -10.52 -28.34
C ASP A 362 -3.54 -9.09 -27.96
N LEU A 363 -4.01 -8.28 -28.92
CA LEU A 363 -4.48 -6.91 -28.66
C LEU A 363 -5.80 -6.93 -27.86
N ALA A 364 -6.64 -7.92 -28.12
CA ALA A 364 -7.85 -8.15 -27.36
C ALA A 364 -7.54 -8.43 -25.88
N GLY A 365 -6.51 -9.25 -25.60
CA GLY A 365 -6.05 -9.53 -24.24
C GLY A 365 -5.54 -8.28 -23.51
N VAL A 366 -4.71 -7.46 -24.16
CA VAL A 366 -4.23 -6.19 -23.57
C VAL A 366 -5.39 -5.25 -23.26
N LEU A 367 -6.29 -5.03 -24.23
CA LEU A 367 -7.43 -4.14 -24.04
C LEU A 367 -8.37 -4.62 -22.94
N LEU A 368 -8.58 -5.93 -22.85
CA LEU A 368 -9.36 -6.55 -21.78
C LEU A 368 -8.72 -6.33 -20.41
N GLY A 369 -7.38 -6.40 -20.30
CA GLY A 369 -6.64 -6.04 -19.10
C GLY A 369 -6.81 -4.57 -18.71
N VAL A 370 -6.73 -3.65 -19.67
CA VAL A 370 -6.96 -2.21 -19.42
C VAL A 370 -8.37 -1.94 -18.92
N LEU A 371 -9.39 -2.50 -19.60
CA LEU A 371 -10.79 -2.35 -19.20
C LEU A 371 -11.06 -2.97 -17.83
N PHE A 372 -10.39 -4.08 -17.51
CA PHE A 372 -10.46 -4.75 -16.22
C PHE A 372 -9.91 -3.86 -15.10
N SER A 373 -8.70 -3.31 -15.25
CA SER A 373 -8.10 -2.44 -14.23
C SER A 373 -8.96 -1.20 -13.96
N VAL A 374 -9.53 -0.59 -14.99
CA VAL A 374 -10.42 0.59 -14.83
C VAL A 374 -11.74 0.20 -14.17
N GLY A 375 -12.34 -0.93 -14.55
CA GLY A 375 -13.61 -1.41 -13.99
C GLY A 375 -13.52 -1.92 -12.55
N TRP A 376 -12.34 -2.41 -12.16
CA TRP A 376 -12.05 -2.94 -10.83
C TRP A 376 -11.48 -1.89 -9.88
N ALA A 377 -11.06 -0.72 -10.39
CA ALA A 377 -10.45 0.35 -9.60
C ALA A 377 -11.20 0.68 -8.28
N PRO A 378 -12.54 0.80 -8.21
CA PRO A 378 -13.22 1.16 -6.96
C PRO A 378 -13.09 0.10 -5.86
N CYS A 379 -13.12 -1.20 -6.22
CA CYS A 379 -12.98 -2.30 -5.27
C CYS A 379 -11.51 -2.60 -4.94
N ALA A 380 -10.61 -2.45 -5.93
CA ALA A 380 -9.17 -2.54 -5.72
C ALA A 380 -8.71 -1.47 -4.74
N LEU A 381 -9.16 -0.24 -4.96
CA LEU A 381 -8.80 0.93 -4.16
C LEU A 381 -9.16 0.74 -2.69
N SER A 382 -10.27 0.08 -2.36
CA SER A 382 -10.63 -0.18 -0.95
C SER A 382 -9.70 -1.20 -0.25
N LEU A 383 -9.13 -2.15 -0.99
CA LEU A 383 -8.23 -3.17 -0.43
C LEU A 383 -6.77 -2.71 -0.45
N THR A 384 -6.38 -1.92 -1.44
CA THR A 384 -5.06 -1.32 -1.53
C THR A 384 -4.98 0.01 -0.78
N LEU A 385 -6.11 0.55 -0.27
CA LEU A 385 -6.15 1.84 0.43
C LEU A 385 -5.13 1.93 1.57
N PRO A 386 -5.00 0.93 2.48
CA PRO A 386 -4.04 1.03 3.58
C PRO A 386 -2.60 1.11 3.07
N VAL A 387 -2.28 0.34 2.02
CA VAL A 387 -0.95 0.38 1.40
C VAL A 387 -0.74 1.67 0.60
N MET A 388 -1.78 2.20 -0.02
CA MET A 388 -1.71 3.50 -0.71
C MET A 388 -1.50 4.64 0.27
N VAL A 389 -2.18 4.62 1.41
CA VAL A 389 -1.96 5.57 2.49
C VAL A 389 -0.52 5.45 2.98
N LEU A 390 -0.03 4.23 3.19
CA LEU A 390 1.35 3.98 3.60
C LEU A 390 2.37 4.50 2.56
N LEU A 391 2.12 4.30 1.26
CA LEU A 391 2.94 4.80 0.17
C LEU A 391 2.91 6.33 0.02
N VAL A 392 1.87 6.97 0.53
CA VAL A 392 1.71 8.44 0.53
C VAL A 392 2.28 9.05 1.81
N THR A 393 2.27 8.32 2.93
CA THR A 393 2.81 8.79 4.22
C THR A 393 4.31 8.62 4.34
N GLN A 394 4.89 7.68 3.58
CA GLN A 394 6.33 7.53 3.47
C GLN A 394 6.77 8.34 2.24
N ASP A 395 7.79 9.20 2.36
CA ASP A 395 8.39 10.00 1.28
C ASP A 395 9.12 9.11 0.25
N ILE A 396 8.37 8.18 -0.31
CA ILE A 396 8.85 7.18 -1.24
C ILE A 396 8.94 7.82 -2.62
N SER A 397 10.08 7.63 -3.26
CA SER A 397 10.29 8.13 -4.62
C SER A 397 9.15 7.70 -5.56
N ILE A 398 8.72 8.61 -6.45
CA ILE A 398 7.63 8.39 -7.43
C ILE A 398 7.82 7.06 -8.19
N TRP A 399 9.08 6.71 -8.49
CA TRP A 399 9.43 5.46 -9.17
C TRP A 399 9.16 4.21 -8.33
N THR A 400 9.43 4.24 -7.03
CA THR A 400 9.18 3.13 -6.12
C THR A 400 7.69 2.87 -5.95
N GLY A 401 6.87 3.92 -5.79
CA GLY A 401 5.40 3.79 -5.75
C GLY A 401 4.82 3.22 -7.05
N GLY A 402 5.35 3.64 -8.21
CA GLY A 402 5.01 3.06 -9.51
C GLY A 402 5.41 1.58 -9.63
N LEU A 403 6.59 1.20 -9.15
CA LEU A 403 7.09 -0.17 -9.17
C LEU A 403 6.30 -1.11 -8.26
N MET A 404 5.93 -0.64 -7.07
CA MET A 404 5.06 -1.35 -6.13
C MET A 404 3.70 -1.70 -6.75
N MET A 405 3.09 -0.72 -7.42
CA MET A 405 1.83 -0.93 -8.12
C MET A 405 1.96 -1.80 -9.37
N LEU A 406 3.09 -1.72 -10.06
CA LEU A 406 3.40 -2.66 -11.13
C LEU A 406 3.47 -4.10 -10.59
N ALA A 407 4.16 -4.32 -9.47
CA ALA A 407 4.25 -5.64 -8.83
C ALA A 407 2.88 -6.16 -8.40
N PHE A 408 2.03 -5.31 -7.83
CA PHE A 408 0.64 -5.63 -7.55
C PHE A 408 -0.15 -6.05 -8.81
N GLY A 409 -0.05 -5.27 -9.90
CA GLY A 409 -0.72 -5.57 -11.17
C GLY A 409 -0.22 -6.86 -11.83
N LEU A 410 1.09 -7.16 -11.71
CA LEU A 410 1.69 -8.40 -12.18
C LEU A 410 1.23 -9.60 -11.35
N GLY A 411 1.16 -9.47 -10.02
CA GLY A 411 0.65 -10.51 -9.13
C GLY A 411 -0.81 -10.85 -9.42
N HIS A 412 -1.62 -9.81 -9.65
CA HIS A 412 -3.02 -9.99 -10.04
C HIS A 412 -3.16 -10.76 -11.36
N GLY A 413 -2.43 -10.33 -12.39
CA GLY A 413 -2.42 -10.98 -13.70
C GLY A 413 -1.87 -12.41 -13.65
N ALA A 414 -0.83 -12.65 -12.84
CA ALA A 414 -0.23 -13.98 -12.66
C ALA A 414 -1.25 -15.01 -12.14
N ALA A 415 -2.12 -14.62 -11.21
CA ALA A 415 -3.19 -15.49 -10.72
C ALA A 415 -4.26 -15.80 -11.79
N ILE A 416 -4.48 -14.92 -12.77
CA ILE A 416 -5.49 -15.08 -13.83
C ILE A 416 -5.00 -15.97 -14.98
N ILE A 417 -3.69 -16.02 -15.26
CA ILE A 417 -3.11 -16.82 -16.35
C ILE A 417 -3.56 -18.30 -16.31
N PRO A 418 -3.50 -19.01 -15.17
CA PRO A 418 -3.98 -20.40 -15.07
C PRO A 418 -5.47 -20.55 -15.40
N PHE A 419 -6.32 -19.61 -14.97
CA PHE A 419 -7.75 -19.64 -15.27
C PHE A 419 -8.03 -19.48 -16.76
N CYS A 420 -7.34 -18.54 -17.43
CA CYS A 420 -7.45 -18.36 -18.87
C CYS A 420 -6.94 -19.58 -19.66
N ALA A 421 -5.87 -20.23 -19.19
CA ALA A 421 -5.33 -21.43 -19.81
C ALA A 421 -6.25 -22.66 -19.64
N ALA A 422 -6.83 -22.85 -18.45
CA ALA A 422 -7.72 -23.97 -18.12
C ALA A 422 -9.10 -23.87 -18.80
N THR A 423 -9.52 -22.66 -19.18
CA THR A 423 -10.82 -22.40 -19.81
C THR A 423 -11.01 -23.13 -21.15
N GLY A 424 -9.92 -23.45 -21.85
CA GLY A 424 -9.97 -24.26 -23.07
C GLY A 424 -10.62 -25.64 -22.83
N GLU A 425 -10.36 -26.25 -21.68
CA GLU A 425 -10.70 -27.67 -21.44
C GLU A 425 -12.06 -27.87 -20.74
N ILE A 426 -12.60 -26.84 -20.08
CA ILE A 426 -13.75 -26.95 -19.16
C ILE A 426 -15.12 -26.75 -19.87
N LYS A 427 -15.19 -26.91 -21.20
CA LYS A 427 -16.40 -26.58 -21.99
C LYS A 427 -17.61 -27.52 -21.83
N GLY A 428 -17.50 -28.65 -21.12
CA GLY A 428 -18.52 -29.73 -21.20
C GLY A 428 -19.57 -29.82 -20.09
N ALA A 429 -19.19 -29.71 -18.81
CA ALA A 429 -20.06 -30.17 -17.71
C ALA A 429 -20.18 -29.22 -16.51
N LEU A 430 -19.22 -28.32 -16.28
CA LEU A 430 -19.22 -27.45 -15.09
C LEU A 430 -19.95 -26.12 -15.28
N GLY A 431 -20.18 -25.67 -16.51
CA GLY A 431 -20.67 -24.32 -16.80
C GLY A 431 -21.98 -23.94 -16.10
N LYS A 432 -22.99 -24.83 -16.08
CA LYS A 432 -24.31 -24.50 -15.51
C LYS A 432 -24.32 -24.35 -13.98
N ARG A 433 -23.64 -25.24 -13.25
CA ARG A 433 -23.54 -25.18 -11.78
C ARG A 433 -22.64 -24.03 -11.35
N TYR A 434 -21.54 -23.83 -12.07
CA TYR A 434 -20.59 -22.77 -11.79
C TYR A 434 -21.19 -21.37 -12.03
N VAL A 435 -21.97 -21.16 -13.10
CA VAL A 435 -22.67 -19.89 -13.36
C VAL A 435 -23.69 -19.56 -12.25
N LEU A 436 -24.33 -20.56 -11.66
CA LEU A 436 -25.32 -20.37 -10.60
C LEU A 436 -24.66 -19.99 -9.26
N VAL A 437 -23.55 -20.65 -8.93
CA VAL A 437 -22.70 -20.30 -7.78
C VAL A 437 -22.07 -18.92 -7.96
N ALA A 438 -21.55 -18.60 -9.15
CA ALA A 438 -20.96 -17.30 -9.45
C ALA A 438 -21.99 -16.15 -9.30
N LYS A 439 -23.24 -16.36 -9.73
CA LYS A 439 -24.33 -15.38 -9.51
C LYS A 439 -24.63 -15.16 -8.03
N LEU A 440 -24.62 -16.22 -7.22
CA LEU A 440 -24.85 -16.13 -5.78
C LEU A 440 -23.72 -15.33 -5.10
N VAL A 441 -22.47 -15.68 -5.42
CA VAL A 441 -21.25 -14.99 -4.93
C VAL A 441 -21.23 -13.53 -5.36
N GLN A 442 -21.57 -13.23 -6.61
CA GLN A 442 -21.67 -11.86 -7.13
C GLN A 442 -22.70 -11.04 -6.36
N LYS A 443 -23.88 -11.60 -6.07
CA LYS A 443 -24.92 -10.91 -5.30
C LYS A 443 -24.48 -10.66 -3.86
N ALA A 444 -23.88 -11.65 -3.21
CA ALA A 444 -23.36 -11.51 -1.84
C ALA A 444 -22.30 -10.40 -1.76
N PHE A 445 -21.37 -10.35 -2.72
CA PHE A 445 -20.33 -9.34 -2.73
C PHE A 445 -20.85 -7.94 -3.06
N ALA A 446 -21.82 -7.83 -3.97
CA ALA A 446 -22.41 -6.54 -4.27
C ALA A 446 -23.11 -5.93 -3.04
N VAL A 447 -23.69 -6.74 -2.15
CA VAL A 447 -24.17 -6.28 -0.83
C VAL A 447 -23.02 -5.78 0.03
N VAL A 448 -21.90 -6.52 0.11
CA VAL A 448 -20.71 -6.12 0.89
C VAL A 448 -20.13 -4.79 0.39
N VAL A 449 -20.02 -4.59 -0.93
CA VAL A 449 -19.52 -3.34 -1.52
C VAL A 449 -20.44 -2.15 -1.21
N VAL A 450 -21.76 -2.35 -1.27
CA VAL A 450 -22.72 -1.30 -0.85
C VAL A 450 -22.59 -0.99 0.63
N CYS A 451 -22.45 -2.02 1.49
CA CYS A 451 -22.21 -1.83 2.92
C CYS A 451 -20.92 -1.05 3.19
N LEU A 452 -19.81 -1.39 2.51
CA LEU A 452 -18.54 -0.66 2.60
C LEU A 452 -18.69 0.79 2.13
N GLY A 453 -19.39 1.03 1.02
CA GLY A 453 -19.66 2.38 0.53
C GLY A 453 -20.47 3.24 1.52
N ILE A 454 -21.47 2.63 2.18
CA ILE A 454 -22.23 3.28 3.26
C ILE A 454 -21.32 3.59 4.46
N LEU A 455 -20.42 2.67 4.82
CA LEU A 455 -19.48 2.83 5.93
C LEU A 455 -18.48 3.97 5.67
N PHE A 456 -17.96 4.07 4.44
CA PHE A 456 -17.10 5.17 4.00
C PHE A 456 -17.84 6.51 4.02
N MET A 457 -19.11 6.53 3.62
CA MET A 457 -19.94 7.74 3.67
C MET A 457 -20.33 8.12 5.11
N ALA A 458 -20.50 7.15 6.01
CA ALA A 458 -20.77 7.39 7.43
C ALA A 458 -19.58 8.04 8.14
N ARG A 459 -18.34 7.71 7.73
CA ARG A 459 -17.11 8.36 8.24
C ARG A 459 -17.06 9.85 7.91
N PHE A 460 -17.60 10.27 6.76
CA PHE A 460 -17.73 11.70 6.42
C PHE A 460 -18.62 12.48 7.40
N VAL A 461 -19.62 11.81 8.01
CA VAL A 461 -20.57 12.44 8.94
C VAL A 461 -20.01 12.49 10.38
N GLY A 462 -18.79 11.99 10.61
CA GLY A 462 -18.14 12.02 11.93
C GLY A 462 -18.43 10.81 12.83
N PHE A 463 -19.00 9.73 12.28
CA PHE A 463 -19.08 8.46 13.00
C PHE A 463 -17.76 7.69 12.86
N ASN A 464 -16.92 7.73 13.90
CA ASN A 464 -15.72 6.89 14.01
C ASN A 464 -16.11 5.47 14.49
N LEU A 465 -16.25 4.55 13.54
CA LEU A 465 -16.14 3.12 13.79
C LEU A 465 -14.69 2.74 13.47
N TRP A 466 -13.87 2.66 14.52
CA TRP A 466 -12.40 2.59 14.51
C TRP A 466 -11.67 3.91 14.23
#